data_AF-Q8LSD9-F1
#
_entry.id   AF-Q8LSD9-F1
#
_cell.length_a   1.000
_cell.length_b   1.000
_cell.length_c   1.000
_cell.angle_alpha   90.00
_cell.angle_beta   90.00
_cell.angle_gamma   90.00
#
_symmetry.space_group_name_H-M   'P 1'
#
loop_
_entity.id
_entity.type
_entity.pdbx_description
1 polymer ?
#
loop_
_entity_poly.entity_id
_entity_poly.type
_entity_poly.pdbx_seq_one_letter_code
_entity_poly.pdbx_strand_id
1 'polypeptide(L)'
;DNIQHLKCLAGRHDWFGLGSRIIITTRDEHLLRYFRVDGMYKPAALNENEALRLFNLKAFNRETVPEEDFVELAKHIVGYAG
;
A
#
# COMPACT_ATOMS: atom_id res chain seq x y z
N ASP A 1 11.03 19.00 0.38
CA ASP A 1 9.56 19.23 0.26
C ASP A 1 8.71 18.26 1.07
N ASN A 2 8.86 16.93 0.93
CA ASN A 2 8.02 15.95 1.65
C ASN A 2 8.02 16.07 3.19
N ILE A 3 9.16 16.41 3.80
CA ILE A 3 9.27 16.62 5.25
C ILE A 3 8.42 17.80 5.71
N GLN A 4 8.35 18.90 4.94
CA GLN A 4 7.56 20.06 5.34
C GLN A 4 6.06 19.75 5.27
N HIS A 5 5.61 19.02 4.24
CA HIS A 5 4.22 18.59 4.13
C HIS A 5 3.80 17.71 5.30
N LEU A 6 4.64 16.75 5.70
CA LEU A 6 4.31 15.88 6.82
C LEU A 6 4.30 16.62 8.16
N LYS A 7 5.18 17.63 8.36
CA LYS A 7 5.11 18.55 9.52
C LYS A 7 3.81 19.36 9.55
N CYS A 8 3.33 19.81 8.40
CA CYS A 8 2.06 20.55 8.33
C CYS A 8 0.84 19.66 8.62
N LEU A 9 0.88 18.39 8.21
CA LEU A 9 -0.26 17.46 8.35
C LEU A 9 -0.30 16.75 9.71
N ALA A 10 0.84 16.31 10.24
CA ALA A 10 0.95 15.43 11.40
C ALA A 10 2.02 15.91 12.40
N GLY A 11 2.16 17.24 12.53
CA GLY A 11 3.30 17.91 13.16
C GLY A 11 3.65 17.48 14.58
N ARG A 12 2.66 17.21 15.45
CA ARG A 12 2.90 16.70 16.81
C ARG A 12 1.88 15.63 17.19
N HIS A 13 2.32 14.70 18.03
CA HIS A 13 1.50 13.57 18.49
C HIS A 13 0.29 14.03 19.33
N ASP A 14 0.39 15.17 20.01
CA ASP A 14 -0.66 15.75 20.85
C ASP A 14 -1.74 16.52 20.07
N TRP A 15 -1.59 16.65 18.74
CA TRP A 15 -2.61 17.25 17.88
C TRP A 15 -3.84 16.37 17.72
N PHE A 16 -3.70 15.07 17.99
CA PHE A 16 -4.76 14.10 17.80
C PHE A 16 -5.32 13.66 19.14
N GLY A 17 -6.64 13.58 19.23
CA GLY A 17 -7.33 13.19 20.45
C GLY A 17 -7.03 11.73 20.85
N LEU A 18 -7.26 11.43 22.13
CA LEU A 18 -7.08 10.08 22.67
C LEU A 18 -7.89 9.05 21.86
N GLY A 19 -7.28 7.92 21.51
CA GLY A 19 -7.89 6.88 20.68
C GLY A 19 -7.68 7.05 19.17
N SER A 20 -7.10 8.18 18.72
CA SER A 20 -6.73 8.37 17.32
C SER A 20 -5.56 7.47 16.92
N ARG A 21 -5.56 6.98 15.68
CA ARG A 21 -4.44 6.25 15.07
C ARG A 21 -4.08 6.85 13.72
N ILE A 22 -2.82 7.22 13.55
CA ILE A 22 -2.29 7.77 12.30
C ILE A 22 -1.53 6.65 11.58
N ILE A 23 -1.81 6.46 10.29
CA ILE A 23 -1.08 5.52 9.43
C ILE A 23 -0.41 6.32 8.34
N ILE A 24 0.92 6.24 8.27
CA ILE A 24 1.74 6.92 7.26
C ILE A 24 2.23 5.88 6.26
N THR A 25 1.93 6.06 4.98
CA THR A 25 2.45 5.22 3.89
C THR A 25 3.46 6.02 3.07
N THR A 26 4.63 5.42 2.80
CA THR A 26 5.70 6.05 2.03
C THR A 26 6.58 4.97 1.40
N ARG A 27 7.18 5.28 0.24
CA ARG A 27 8.23 4.45 -0.37
C ARG A 27 9.62 4.76 0.21
N ASP A 28 9.76 5.88 0.91
CA ASP A 28 11.00 6.33 1.54
C ASP A 28 10.94 6.08 3.06
N GLU A 29 11.62 5.03 3.52
CA GLU A 29 11.70 4.66 4.93
C GLU A 29 12.45 5.69 5.80
N HIS A 30 13.33 6.50 5.19
CA HIS A 30 14.12 7.49 5.94
C HIS A 30 13.22 8.59 6.50
N LEU A 31 12.13 8.91 5.80
CA LEU A 31 11.12 9.84 6.31
C LEU A 31 10.51 9.35 7.62
N LEU A 32 10.16 8.06 7.72
CA LEU A 32 9.57 7.51 8.94
C LEU A 32 10.53 7.59 10.13
N ARG A 33 11.82 7.32 9.89
CA ARG A 33 12.87 7.44 10.92
C ARG A 33 13.07 8.89 11.37
N TYR A 34 13.07 9.84 10.44
CA TYR A 34 13.21 11.27 10.76
C TYR A 34 12.07 11.75 11.66
N PHE A 35 10.83 11.31 11.39
CA PHE A 35 9.65 11.67 12.17
C PHE A 35 9.47 10.88 13.47
N ARG A 36 10.32 9.88 13.72
CA ARG A 36 10.30 9.06 14.94
C ARG A 36 8.92 8.45 15.23
N VAL A 37 8.32 7.84 14.20
CA VAL A 37 7.03 7.15 14.33
C VAL A 37 7.07 6.03 15.37
N ASP A 38 5.92 5.75 15.99
CA ASP A 38 5.80 4.75 17.07
C ASP A 38 6.05 3.30 16.59
N GLY A 39 5.86 3.04 15.30
CA GLY A 39 6.10 1.74 14.69
C GLY A 39 6.29 1.83 13.19
N MET A 40 7.14 0.95 12.65
CA MET A 40 7.37 0.83 11.22
C MET A 40 7.07 -0.61 10.78
N TYR A 41 6.38 -0.73 9.65
CA TYR A 41 6.11 -2.01 9.02
C TYR A 41 6.42 -1.89 7.54
N LYS A 42 7.20 -2.85 7.03
CA LYS A 42 7.46 -2.99 5.59
C LYS A 42 6.59 -4.12 5.07
N PRO A 43 5.52 -3.83 4.30
CA PRO A 43 4.70 -4.87 3.70
C PRO A 43 5.55 -5.75 2.77
N ALA A 44 5.31 -7.05 2.81
CA ALA A 44 5.81 -7.95 1.78
C ALA A 44 5.09 -7.64 0.46
N ALA A 45 5.81 -7.80 -0.65
CA ALA A 45 5.19 -7.81 -1.96
C ALA A 45 4.23 -9.00 -2.05
N LEU A 46 3.14 -8.83 -2.81
CA LEU A 46 2.23 -9.92 -3.10
C LEU A 46 2.97 -10.95 -3.96
N ASN A 47 2.80 -12.23 -3.65
CA ASN A 47 3.21 -13.25 -4.60
C ASN A 47 2.27 -13.26 -5.82
N GLU A 48 2.66 -13.95 -6.89
CA GLU A 48 1.91 -13.96 -8.15
C GLU A 48 0.43 -14.37 -7.97
N ASN A 49 0.15 -15.37 -7.13
CA ASN A 49 -1.22 -15.83 -6.86
C ASN A 49 -2.04 -14.77 -6.11
N GLU A 50 -1.44 -14.13 -5.10
CA GLU A 50 -2.08 -13.04 -4.35
C GLU A 50 -2.35 -11.82 -5.23
N ALA A 51 -1.40 -11.47 -6.09
CA ALA A 51 -1.52 -10.36 -7.02
C ALA A 51 -2.59 -10.63 -8.09
N LEU A 52 -2.64 -11.86 -8.64
CA LEU A 52 -3.72 -12.30 -9.54
C LEU A 52 -5.08 -12.27 -8.86
N ARG A 53 -5.18 -12.78 -7.63
CA ARG A 53 -6.44 -12.75 -6.87
C ARG A 53 -6.89 -11.32 -6.61
N LEU A 54 -5.98 -10.43 -6.21
CA LEU A 54 -6.28 -9.02 -6.01
C LEU A 54 -6.72 -8.35 -7.32
N PHE A 55 -6.00 -8.59 -8.42
CA PHE A 55 -6.35 -8.06 -9.73
C PHE A 55 -7.75 -8.51 -10.14
N ASN A 56 -8.07 -9.80 -10.05
CA ASN A 56 -9.38 -10.33 -10.39
C ASN A 56 -10.49 -9.73 -9.53
N LEU A 57 -10.23 -9.57 -8.23
CA LEU A 57 -11.21 -8.99 -7.31
C LEU A 57 -11.52 -7.54 -7.70
N LYS A 58 -10.54 -6.79 -8.23
CA LYS A 58 -10.72 -5.40 -8.64
C LYS A 58 -11.26 -5.22 -10.05
N ALA A 59 -10.81 -6.03 -11.00
CA ALA A 59 -11.21 -5.94 -12.40
C ALA A 59 -12.57 -6.61 -12.66
N PHE A 60 -12.84 -7.74 -12.01
CA PHE A 60 -13.98 -8.60 -12.32
C PHE A 60 -14.94 -8.82 -11.14
N ASN A 61 -14.64 -8.27 -9.95
CA ASN A 61 -15.39 -8.50 -8.72
C ASN A 61 -15.54 -10.00 -8.38
N ARG A 62 -14.49 -10.80 -8.68
CA ARG A 62 -14.40 -12.25 -8.48
C ARG A 62 -12.98 -12.62 -8.06
N GLU A 63 -12.78 -13.75 -7.39
CA GLU A 63 -11.43 -14.16 -6.96
C GLU A 63 -10.59 -14.77 -8.09
N THR A 64 -11.24 -15.35 -9.09
CA THR A 64 -10.60 -16.03 -10.22
C THR A 64 -10.89 -15.30 -11.53
N VAL A 65 -10.02 -15.52 -12.52
CA VAL A 65 -10.22 -14.99 -13.87
C VAL A 65 -11.50 -15.62 -14.44
N PRO A 66 -12.45 -14.83 -14.95
CA PRO A 66 -13.75 -15.35 -15.40
C PRO A 66 -13.68 -16.10 -16.74
N GLU A 67 -12.69 -15.83 -17.60
CA GLU A 67 -12.53 -16.47 -18.92
C GLU A 67 -11.07 -16.87 -19.14
N GLU A 68 -10.85 -18.01 -19.80
CA GLU A 68 -9.51 -18.55 -20.04
C GLU A 68 -8.63 -17.61 -20.88
N ASP A 69 -9.22 -16.90 -21.84
CA ASP A 69 -8.53 -15.95 -22.72
C ASP A 69 -7.90 -14.77 -21.94
N PHE A 70 -8.45 -14.43 -20.77
CA PHE A 70 -7.94 -13.35 -19.93
C PHE A 70 -6.82 -13.81 -18.98
N VAL A 71 -6.56 -15.10 -18.83
CA VAL A 71 -5.59 -15.62 -17.85
C VAL A 71 -4.17 -15.12 -18.16
N GLU A 72 -3.73 -15.26 -19.41
CA GLU A 72 -2.39 -14.83 -19.80
C GLU A 72 -2.25 -13.30 -19.77
N LEU A 73 -3.31 -12.57 -20.12
CA LEU A 73 -3.32 -11.11 -20.01
C LEU A 73 -3.23 -10.66 -18.54
N ALA A 74 -3.99 -11.31 -17.65
CA ALA A 74 -3.96 -11.01 -16.21
C ALA A 74 -2.56 -11.25 -15.62
N LYS A 75 -1.90 -12.36 -15.99
CA LYS A 75 -0.51 -12.63 -15.58
C LYS A 75 0.44 -11.54 -16.07
N HIS A 76 0.31 -11.10 -17.33
CA HIS A 76 1.17 -10.06 -17.88
C HIS A 76 0.99 -8.72 -17.16
N ILE A 77 -0.26 -8.31 -16.89
CA ILE A 77 -0.57 -7.08 -16.16
C ILE A 77 -0.02 -7.14 -14.74
N VAL A 78 -0.23 -8.27 -14.06
CA VAL A 78 0.30 -8.49 -12.70
C VAL A 78 1.83 -8.43 -12.69
N GLY A 79 2.50 -9.07 -13.65
CA GLY A 79 3.95 -9.03 -13.78
C GLY A 79 4.50 -7.63 -14.08
N TYR A 80 3.75 -6.77 -14.76
CA TYR A 80 4.11 -5.36 -14.99
C TYR A 80 3.91 -4.48 -13.75
N ALA A 81 2.86 -4.72 -12.97
CA ALA A 81 2.47 -3.87 -11.84
C ALA A 81 3.14 -4.25 -10.50
N GLY A 82 3.82 -5.40 -10.46
CA GLY A 82 4.53 -5.92 -9.29
C GLY A 82 5.79 -5.17 -8.89
#